data_AF-A0A0Q5YXZ3-F1
#
_entry.id   AF-A0A0Q5YXZ3-F1
#
_cell.length_a   1.000
_cell.length_b   1.000
_cell.length_c   1.000
_cell.angle_alpha   90.00
_cell.angle_beta   90.00
_cell.angle_gamma   90.00
#
_symmetry.space_group_name_H-M   'P 1'
#
loop_
_entity.id
_entity.type
_entity.pdbx_description
1 polymer ?
#
loop_
_entity_poly.entity_id
_entity_poly.type
_entity_poly.pdbx_seq_one_letter_code
_entity_poly.pdbx_strand_id
1 'polypeptide(L)' 'MFDTATSALLRAVLDEVCESVSAREIGARTQVASKILEAATRGEVSPEQLRQLGREALSHAPTMWR' A
#
# COMPACT_ATOMS: atom_id res chain seq x y z
N MET A 1 13.55 -8.47 7.98
CA MET A 1 13.06 -7.31 8.74
C MET A 1 13.53 -6.07 8.01
N PHE A 2 12.66 -5.11 7.72
CA PHE A 2 13.03 -3.86 7.03
C PHE A 2 13.77 -2.93 7.99
N ASP A 3 14.70 -2.12 7.46
CA ASP A 3 15.31 -1.04 8.23
C ASP A 3 14.25 0.01 8.62
N THR A 4 14.57 0.85 9.61
CA THR A 4 13.74 1.96 10.06
C THR A 4 13.35 2.89 8.90
N ALA A 5 14.29 3.21 8.01
CA ALA A 5 14.04 4.10 6.87
C ALA A 5 13.05 3.47 5.88
N THR A 6 13.24 2.20 5.54
CA THR A 6 12.31 1.46 4.68
C THR A 6 10.93 1.33 5.33
N SER A 7 10.86 1.02 6.61
CA SER A 7 9.60 0.91 7.35
C SER A 7 8.82 2.24 7.37
N ALA A 8 9.52 3.36 7.58
CA ALA A 8 8.93 4.69 7.55
C ALA A 8 8.41 5.06 6.16
N LEU A 9 9.17 4.74 5.11
CA LEU A 9 8.74 4.93 3.73
C LEU A 9 7.47 4.13 3.41
N LEU A 10 7.43 2.84 3.76
CA LEU A 10 6.27 1.98 3.51
C LEU A 10 5.03 2.50 4.23
N ARG A 11 5.20 3.00 5.47
CA ARG A 11 4.09 3.60 6.23
C ARG A 11 3.58 4.88 5.58
N ALA A 12 4.47 5.75 5.12
CA ALA A 12 4.11 7.00 4.45
C ALA A 12 3.39 6.73 3.11
N VAL A 13 3.88 5.80 2.30
CA VAL A 13 3.23 5.43 1.03
C VAL A 13 1.86 4.80 1.29
N LEU A 14 1.73 3.92 2.28
CA LEU A 14 0.44 3.33 2.64
C LEU A 14 -0.57 4.41 3.06
N ASP A 15 -0.13 5.37 3.87
CA ASP A 15 -0.98 6.47 4.35
C ASP A 15 -1.47 7.34 3.20
N GLU A 16 -0.56 7.73 2.30
CA GLU A 16 -0.86 8.52 1.10
C GLU A 16 -1.85 7.79 0.17
N VAL A 17 -1.60 6.52 -0.15
CA VAL A 17 -2.46 5.75 -1.06
C VAL A 17 -3.85 5.51 -0.46
N CYS A 18 -3.93 5.35 0.87
CA CYS A 18 -5.18 5.09 1.57
C CYS A 18 -5.88 6.37 2.08
N GLU A 19 -5.39 7.57 1.73
CA GLU A 19 -5.95 8.85 2.17
C GLU A 19 -7.46 8.96 1.87
N SER A 20 -7.84 8.61 0.63
CA SER A 20 -9.22 8.63 0.16
C SER A 20 -10.03 7.39 0.53
N VAL A 21 -9.41 6.41 1.19
CA VAL A 21 -10.04 5.13 1.56
C VAL A 21 -10.51 5.20 3.01
N SER A 22 -11.80 5.01 3.25
CA SER A 22 -12.35 4.97 4.61
C SER A 22 -11.58 3.99 5.50
N ALA A 23 -11.37 4.36 6.77
CA ALA A 23 -10.73 3.48 7.76
C ALA A 23 -11.51 2.18 8.00
N ARG A 24 -12.80 2.14 7.63
CA ARG A 24 -13.65 0.95 7.74
C ARG A 24 -13.44 -0.05 6.60
N GLU A 25 -12.83 0.37 5.50
CA GLU A 25 -12.51 -0.48 4.34
C GLU A 25 -11.23 -1.28 4.62
N ILE A 26 -11.26 -2.09 5.67
CA ILE A 26 -10.10 -2.85 6.16
C ILE A 26 -9.56 -3.75 5.04
N GLY A 27 -10.43 -4.40 4.26
CA GLY A 27 -10.02 -5.27 3.15
C GLY A 27 -9.18 -4.55 2.10
N ALA A 28 -9.62 -3.37 1.66
CA ALA A 28 -8.88 -2.57 0.68
C ALA A 28 -7.52 -2.11 1.25
N ARG A 29 -7.52 -1.58 2.49
CA ARG A 29 -6.29 -1.13 3.17
C ARG A 29 -5.29 -2.26 3.40
N THR A 30 -5.76 -3.45 3.80
CA THR A 30 -4.93 -4.65 3.98
C THR A 30 -4.33 -5.13 2.67
N GLN A 31 -5.11 -5.10 1.58
CA GLN A 31 -4.61 -5.51 0.27
C GLN A 31 -3.52 -4.56 -0.25
N VAL A 32 -3.73 -3.24 -0.12
CA VAL A 32 -2.71 -2.23 -0.45
C VAL A 32 -1.45 -2.44 0.37
N ALA A 33 -1.58 -2.59 1.69
CA ALA A 33 -0.44 -2.85 2.57
C ALA A 33 0.32 -4.13 2.17
N SER A 34 -0.39 -5.21 1.85
CA SER A 34 0.21 -6.48 1.42
C SER A 34 1.01 -6.33 0.13
N LYS A 35 0.50 -5.58 -0.85
CA LYS A 35 1.17 -5.34 -2.13
C LYS A 35 2.42 -4.47 -1.99
N ILE A 36 2.36 -3.42 -1.17
CA ILE A 36 3.50 -2.58 -0.84
C ILE A 36 4.60 -3.39 -0.13
N LEU A 37 4.22 -4.25 0.82
CA LEU A 37 5.15 -5.12 1.54
C LEU A 37 5.77 -6.20 0.63
N GLU A 38 4.99 -6.77 -0.28
CA GLU A 38 5.48 -7.73 -1.28
C GLU A 38 6.56 -7.10 -2.16
N ALA A 39 6.32 -5.91 -2.68
CA ALA A 39 7.28 -5.17 -3.50
C ALA A 39 8.57 -4.86 -2.73
N ALA A 40 8.44 -4.36 -1.50
CA ALA A 40 9.59 -4.10 -0.64
C ALA A 40 10.40 -5.36 -0.33
N THR A 41 9.73 -6.52 -0.16
CA THR A 41 10.38 -7.81 0.04
C THR A 41 11.16 -8.27 -1.19
N ARG A 42 10.75 -7.85 -2.38
CA ARG A 42 11.45 -8.08 -3.66
C ARG A 42 12.60 -7.10 -3.92
N GLY A 43 12.82 -6.14 -3.02
CA GLY A 43 13.85 -5.09 -3.15
C GLY A 43 13.37 -3.83 -3.85
N GLU A 44 12.08 -3.74 -4.18
CA GLU A 44 11.49 -2.57 -4.82
C GLU A 44 11.10 -1.54 -3.75
N VAL A 45 11.99 -0.57 -3.50
CA VAL A 45 11.82 0.46 -2.45
C VAL A 45 11.66 1.88 -3.01
N SER A 46 11.49 2.01 -4.32
CA SER A 46 11.26 3.32 -4.95
C SER A 46 9.89 3.87 -4.54
N PRO A 47 9.80 5.08 -3.94
CA PRO A 47 8.55 5.65 -3.46
C PRO A 47 7.47 5.74 -4.54
N GLU A 48 7.85 6.15 -5.75
CA GLU A 48 6.93 6.27 -6.89
C GLU A 48 6.35 4.93 -7.31
N GLN A 49 7.19 3.88 -7.32
CA GLN A 49 6.78 2.54 -7.69
C GLN A 49 5.85 1.92 -6.65
N LEU A 50 6.14 2.12 -5.35
CA LEU A 50 5.28 1.67 -4.26
C LEU A 50 3.91 2.37 -4.30
N ARG A 51 3.86 3.66 -4.63
CA ARG A 51 2.60 4.39 -4.82
C ARG A 51 1.80 3.84 -5.99
N GLN A 52 2.46 3.60 -7.12
CA GLN A 52 1.83 3.07 -8.32
C GLN A 52 1.21 1.68 -8.04
N LEU A 53 1.99 0.77 -7.46
CA LEU A 53 1.52 -0.56 -7.05
C LEU A 53 0.37 -0.49 -6.03
N GLY A 54 0.47 0.43 -5.06
CA GLY A 54 -0.60 0.65 -4.08
C GLY A 54 -1.91 1.14 -4.72
N ARG A 55 -1.84 2.07 -5.69
CA ARG A 55 -3.02 2.58 -6.41
C ARG A 55 -3.64 1.54 -7.33
N GLU A 56 -2.81 0.73 -7.99
CA GLU A 56 -3.28 -0.41 -8.78
C GLU A 56 -3.97 -1.43 -7.87
N ALA A 57 -3.35 -1.77 -6.74
CA ALA A 57 -3.97 -2.63 -5.73
C ALA A 57 -5.33 -2.05 -5.33
N LEU A 58 -5.43 -0.76 -4.99
CA LEU A 58 -6.71 -0.16 -4.62
C LEU A 58 -7.76 -0.25 -5.74
N SER A 59 -7.37 -0.07 -7.01
CA SER A 59 -8.26 -0.16 -8.17
C SER A 59 -8.75 -1.60 -8.43
N HIS A 60 -7.92 -2.59 -8.10
CA HIS A 60 -8.23 -4.01 -8.22
C HIS A 60 -8.83 -4.63 -6.96
N ALA A 61 -8.83 -3.90 -5.85
CA ALA A 61 -9.47 -4.36 -4.63
C ALA A 61 -10.93 -4.65 -4.94
N PRO A 62 -11.48 -5.78 -4.46
CA PRO A 62 -12.89 -6.06 -4.61
C PRO A 62 -13.64 -4.95 -3.88
N THR A 63 -14.04 -3.93 -4.65
CA THR A 63 -14.90 -2.86 -4.18
C THR A 63 -16.25 -3.53 -3.93
N MET A 64 -16.49 -3.92 -2.68
CA MET A 64 -17.85 -4.13 -2.19
C MET A 64 -18.55 -2.76 -2.08
N TRP A 65 -18.50 -1.97 -3.15
CA TRP A 65 -19.20 -0.71 -3.35
C TRP A 65 -20.48 -1.01 -4.15
N ARG A 66 -21.34 -1.86 -3.60
CA ARG A 66 -22.73 -1.96 -4.04
C ARG A 66 -23.63 -1.59 -2.89
#